data_AF-A0A920IAW0-F1
#
_entry.id   AF-A0A920IAW0-F1
#
_cell.length_a   1.000
_cell.length_b   1.000
_cell.length_c   1.000
_cell.angle_alpha   90.00
_cell.angle_beta   90.00
_cell.angle_gamma   90.00
#
_symmetry.space_group_name_H-M   'P 1'
#
loop_
_entity.id
_entity.type
_entity.pdbx_description
1 polymer ?
#
loop_
_entity_poly.entity_id
_entity_poly.type
_entity_poly.pdbx_seq_one_letter_code
_entity_poly.pdbx_strand_id
1 'polypeptide(L)' 'MFYLKFSDIPFSGELEGIQQGLVSEGKKQGQWLEFWVTGQLKNKGEYNNGKKKWVVAFVLH' A
#
# COMPACT_ATOMS: atom_id res chain seq x y z
N MET A 1 2.11 3.84 -10.12
CA MET A 1 0.72 3.49 -10.48
C MET A 1 0.66 2.00 -10.80
N PHE A 2 -0.42 1.32 -10.42
CA PHE A 2 -0.70 -0.09 -10.74
C PHE A 2 -1.71 -0.19 -11.89
N TYR A 3 -1.44 -1.08 -12.84
CA TYR A 3 -2.28 -1.32 -14.03
C TYR A 3 -2.55 -2.81 -14.18
N LEU A 4 -3.67 -3.16 -14.83
CA LEU A 4 -3.91 -4.54 -15.24
C LEU A 4 -2.85 -4.98 -16.27
N LYS A 5 -2.40 -6.23 -16.18
CA LYS A 5 -1.36 -6.75 -17.08
C LYS A 5 -1.84 -6.62 -18.54
N PHE A 6 -1.06 -5.92 -19.37
CA PHE A 6 -1.34 -5.64 -20.78
C PHE A 6 -2.54 -4.72 -21.05
N SER A 7 -2.90 -3.85 -20.11
CA SER A 7 -3.97 -2.87 -20.28
C SER A 7 -3.61 -1.52 -19.68
N ASP A 8 -4.17 -0.44 -20.23
CA ASP A 8 -4.09 0.92 -19.67
C ASP A 8 -5.13 1.17 -18.56
N ILE A 9 -5.93 0.14 -18.24
CA ILE A 9 -6.92 0.22 -17.17
C ILE A 9 -6.21 0.18 -15.81
N PRO A 10 -6.41 1.22 -14.97
CA PRO A 10 -5.84 1.22 -13.64
C PRO A 10 -6.41 0.09 -12.79
N PHE A 11 -5.54 -0.59 -12.03
CA PHE A 11 -5.96 -1.70 -11.18
C PHE A 11 -6.72 -1.19 -9.94
N SER A 12 -7.77 -1.90 -9.56
CA SER A 12 -8.50 -1.72 -8.30
C SER A 12 -8.72 -3.09 -7.66
N GLY A 13 -8.28 -3.23 -6.42
CA GLY A 13 -8.32 -4.50 -5.69
C GLY A 13 -7.26 -4.58 -4.60
N GLU A 14 -7.25 -5.70 -3.90
CA GLU A 14 -6.28 -5.98 -2.84
C GLU A 14 -5.04 -6.64 -3.43
N LEU A 15 -3.86 -6.18 -3.01
CA LEU A 15 -2.60 -6.86 -3.30
C LEU A 15 -2.24 -7.78 -2.15
N GLU A 16 -1.83 -8.99 -2.49
CA GLU A 16 -1.28 -9.99 -1.57
C GLU A 16 0.15 -10.34 -2.01
N GLY A 17 1.12 -10.30 -1.10
CA GLY A 17 2.53 -10.59 -1.37
C GLY A 17 3.50 -9.74 -0.56
N ILE A 18 4.66 -9.39 -1.13
CA ILE A 18 5.65 -8.50 -0.50
C ILE A 18 5.14 -7.06 -0.32
N GLN A 19 4.10 -6.69 -1.05
CA GLN A 19 3.32 -5.47 -0.84
C GLN A 19 1.88 -5.87 -0.64
N GLN A 20 1.32 -5.52 0.52
CA GLN A 20 -0.07 -5.78 0.86
C GLN A 20 -0.81 -4.49 1.10
N GLY A 21 -2.02 -4.40 0.57
CA GLY A 21 -2.89 -3.25 0.77
C GLY A 21 -3.88 -3.06 -0.36
N LEU A 22 -4.77 -2.08 -0.17
CA LEU A 22 -5.81 -1.74 -1.13
C LEU A 22 -5.26 -0.81 -2.21
N VAL A 23 -5.47 -1.18 -3.46
CA VAL A 23 -5.27 -0.30 -4.61
C VAL A 23 -6.63 0.17 -5.12
N SER A 24 -6.76 1.46 -5.38
CA SER A 24 -7.90 2.04 -6.08
C SER A 24 -7.40 2.99 -7.16
N GLU A 25 -7.90 2.85 -8.38
CA GLU A 25 -7.48 3.63 -9.56
C GLU A 25 -5.95 3.61 -9.74
N GLY A 26 -5.34 2.45 -9.52
CA GLY A 26 -3.90 2.26 -9.66
C GLY A 26 -3.06 2.92 -8.57
N LYS A 27 -3.66 3.37 -7.46
CA LYS A 27 -2.98 4.07 -6.37
C LYS A 27 -3.22 3.39 -5.03
N LYS A 28 -2.20 3.43 -4.17
CA LYS A 28 -2.25 2.93 -2.79
C LYS A 28 -3.33 3.67 -1.97
N GLN A 29 -4.18 2.91 -1.29
CA GLN A 29 -5.21 3.38 -0.36
C GLN A 29 -5.18 2.62 0.97
N GLY A 30 -5.52 3.31 2.05
CA GLY A 30 -5.63 2.73 3.39
C GLY A 30 -4.30 2.25 3.95
N GLN A 31 -4.33 1.23 4.81
CA GLN A 31 -3.12 0.63 5.38
C GLN A 31 -2.37 -0.16 4.31
N TRP A 32 -1.06 0.06 4.23
CA TRP A 32 -0.15 -0.67 3.38
C TRP A 32 0.98 -1.26 4.20
N LEU A 33 1.27 -2.52 3.91
CA LEU A 33 2.37 -3.26 4.50
C LEU A 33 3.35 -3.63 3.39
N GLU A 34 4.62 -3.53 3.72
CA GLU A 34 5.72 -3.95 2.87
C GLU A 34 6.57 -4.94 3.66
N PHE A 35 6.90 -6.07 3.05
CA PHE A 35 7.66 -7.14 3.66
C PHE A 35 8.98 -7.33 2.93
N TRP A 36 9.99 -7.80 3.66
CA TRP A 36 11.18 -8.38 3.05
C TRP A 36 10.83 -9.72 2.39
N VAL A 37 11.70 -10.20 1.50
CA VAL A 37 11.59 -11.56 0.92
C VAL A 37 11.61 -12.63 2.02
N THR A 38 12.22 -12.33 3.17
CA THR A 38 12.22 -13.17 4.37
C THR A 38 10.86 -13.22 5.09
N GLY A 39 9.85 -12.46 4.65
CA GLY A 39 8.53 -12.35 5.27
C GLY A 39 8.45 -11.38 6.45
N GLN A 40 9.55 -10.76 6.86
CA GLN A 40 9.55 -9.78 7.96
C GLN A 40 8.96 -8.44 7.52
N LEU A 41 8.18 -7.79 8.38
CA LEU A 41 7.62 -6.47 8.12
C LEU A 41 8.75 -5.45 7.95
N LYS A 42 8.85 -4.88 6.76
CA LYS A 42 9.81 -3.84 6.39
C LYS A 42 9.26 -2.45 6.67
N ASN A 43 8.01 -2.20 6.32
CA ASN A 43 7.41 -0.87 6.41
C ASN A 43 5.89 -0.99 6.55
N LYS A 44 5.30 -0.06 7.28
CA LYS A 44 3.85 0.13 7.35
C LYS A 44 3.51 1.61 7.23
N GLY A 45 2.38 1.89 6.62
CA GLY A 45 1.90 3.26 6.51
C GLY A 45 0.48 3.33 5.99
N GLU A 46 -0.19 4.43 6.30
CA GLU A 46 -1.48 4.74 5.71
C GLU A 46 -1.27 5.57 4.44
N TYR A 47 -1.99 5.25 3.38
CA TYR A 47 -1.93 5.94 2.10
C TYR A 47 -3.31 6.48 1.73
N ASN A 48 -3.33 7.67 1.16
CA ASN A 48 -4.50 8.22 0.51
C ASN A 48 -4.13 8.68 -0.89
N ASN A 49 -4.78 8.11 -1.91
CA ASN A 49 -4.58 8.47 -3.32
C ASN A 49 -3.09 8.39 -3.72
N GLY A 50 -2.38 7.36 -3.24
CA GLY A 50 -0.96 7.12 -3.49
C GLY A 50 0.01 7.95 -2.63
N LYS A 51 -0.48 8.85 -1.77
CA LYS A 51 0.35 9.65 -0.87
C LYS A 51 0.36 9.05 0.53
N LYS A 52 1.54 8.82 1.09
CA LYS A 52 1.69 8.36 2.47
C LYS A 52 1.20 9.45 3.41
N LYS A 53 0.19 9.16 4.21
CA LYS A 53 -0.17 9.95 5.39
C LYS A 53 0.84 9.65 6.49
N TRP A 54 1.34 10.70 7.12
CA TRP A 54 2.05 10.57 8.38
C TRP A 54 1.00 10.54 9.49
N VAL A 55 0.77 9.36 10.05
CA VAL A 55 0.06 9.25 11.33
C VAL A 55 1.10 9.62 12.39
N VAL A 56 0.98 10.81 12.97
CA VAL A 56 1.74 11.16 14.18
C VAL A 56 1.15 10.29 15.28
N ALA A 57 1.76 9.14 15.53
CA ALA A 57 1.46 8.35 16.71
C ALA A 57 2.04 9.12 17.90
N PHE A 58 1.23 10.01 18.49
CA PHE A 58 1.50 10.50 19.83
C PHE A 58 1.31 9.32 20.78
N VAL A 59 2.36 8.53 20.97
CA VAL A 59 2.46 7.66 22.14
C VAL A 59 2.88 8.58 23.27
N LEU A 60 1.90 9.16 23.96
CA LEU A 60 2.14 9.84 25.24
C LEU A 60 2.74 8.79 26.20
N HIS A 61 3.98 9.04 26.65
CA HIS A 61 4.55 8.39 27.82
C HIS A 61 4.13 9.15 29.08
#